data_AF-A0A7W2NLI7-F1
#
_entry.id   AF-A0A7W2NLI7-F1
#
_cell.length_a   1.000
_cell.length_b   1.000
_cell.length_c   1.000
_cell.angle_alpha   90.00
_cell.angle_beta   90.00
_cell.angle_gamma   90.00
#
_symmetry.space_group_name_H-M   'P 1'
#
loop_
_entity.id
_entity.type
_entity.pdbx_description
1 polymer ?
#
loop_
_entity_poly.entity_id
_entity_poly.type
_entity_poly.pdbx_seq_one_letter_code
_entity_poly.pdbx_strand_id
1 'polypeptide(L)'
;MLKTVNKITLKIFVVAISLGLSLSISSQEINYLALTVEELRLDNAFKAMPDVSARLSARAEKFASQLNRATSYTVLKQLTIRHGTGLWLEAKKSFNQLNDYDDRPLYWARLQMSKALRSTKAFATLFPNQQRNLLWTLELLSRGQLDVKFDKKADKKILLTGFDPFFLDRHIDQSNPSGVVALSLDDLVVSIDGQSAEIEVLIVPVRFADFDQGMIEELLAPYIQGKSVDMVLTVSMGRENFDLERYPALRRSANAPDNLNILTGATKNKPLIPKLKTAALQGPEFVEFSLPILAMLKGSGKYQVNDNRTISTLLGGTFKGQSLADIVKQTSVSGSGGGYLSNEISYRSILLRDQYYSNLPVGHIHTPKIKAFNQQALMDIVKQTKNIITQGVAGL
;
A
#
# COMPACT_ATOMS: atom_id res chain seq x y z
N MET A 1 6.34 -71.96 -57.78
CA MET A 1 5.06 -72.71 -57.76
C MET A 1 4.18 -72.10 -56.68
N LEU A 2 2.93 -71.81 -57.05
CA LEU A 2 1.69 -71.58 -56.27
C LEU A 2 1.76 -71.99 -54.77
N LYS A 3 1.08 -71.38 -53.77
CA LYS A 3 -0.24 -70.73 -53.72
C LYS A 3 -0.52 -70.26 -52.26
N THR A 4 -1.41 -69.27 -52.08
CA THR A 4 -2.34 -69.00 -50.94
C THR A 4 -1.79 -68.75 -49.53
N VAL A 5 -1.89 -67.52 -49.00
CA VAL A 5 -3.00 -66.89 -48.22
C VAL A 5 -3.18 -67.47 -46.82
N ASN A 6 -2.98 -66.63 -45.78
CA ASN A 6 -3.93 -66.58 -44.67
C ASN A 6 -3.97 -65.22 -43.96
N LYS A 7 -5.22 -64.88 -43.62
CA LYS A 7 -5.74 -63.66 -42.97
C LYS A 7 -5.01 -63.32 -41.68
N ILE A 8 -4.79 -62.02 -41.43
CA ILE A 8 -4.80 -61.49 -40.07
C ILE A 8 -5.71 -60.27 -40.00
N THR A 9 -6.59 -60.35 -39.01
CA THR A 9 -7.77 -59.57 -38.71
C THR A 9 -7.41 -58.16 -38.24
N LEU A 10 -8.17 -57.19 -38.73
CA LEU A 10 -8.11 -55.77 -38.36
C LEU A 10 -8.51 -55.59 -36.88
N LYS A 11 -7.61 -55.07 -36.04
CA LYS A 11 -7.96 -54.46 -34.76
C LYS A 11 -7.82 -52.95 -34.89
N ILE A 12 -8.96 -52.27 -34.74
CA ILE A 12 -9.13 -50.83 -34.71
C ILE A 12 -8.28 -50.26 -33.56
N PHE A 13 -7.25 -49.49 -33.89
CA PHE A 13 -6.55 -48.63 -32.94
C PHE A 13 -7.30 -47.29 -32.91
N VAL A 14 -8.01 -47.03 -31.81
CA VAL A 14 -8.54 -45.69 -31.50
C VAL A 14 -7.36 -44.85 -31.04
N VAL A 15 -6.84 -43.99 -31.93
CA VAL A 15 -5.90 -42.93 -31.56
C VAL A 15 -6.71 -41.81 -30.94
N ALA A 16 -6.73 -41.74 -29.62
CA ALA A 16 -7.20 -40.57 -28.89
C ALA A 16 -6.19 -39.44 -29.11
N ILE A 17 -6.48 -38.51 -30.01
CA ILE A 17 -5.74 -37.26 -30.16
C ILE A 17 -6.10 -36.38 -28.98
N SER A 18 -5.28 -36.39 -27.94
CA SER A 18 -5.30 -35.37 -26.90
C SER A 18 -4.79 -34.06 -27.50
N LEU A 19 -5.70 -33.19 -27.97
CA LEU A 19 -5.38 -31.78 -28.19
C LEU A 19 -5.04 -31.17 -26.83
N GLY A 20 -3.75 -31.01 -26.57
CA GLY A 20 -3.25 -30.13 -25.52
C GLY A 20 -3.64 -28.70 -25.88
N LEU A 21 -4.74 -28.22 -25.31
CA LEU A 21 -5.03 -26.79 -25.20
C LEU A 21 -3.97 -26.19 -24.28
N SER A 22 -2.85 -25.76 -24.88
CA SER A 22 -1.95 -24.79 -24.25
C SER A 22 -2.76 -23.51 -24.05
N LEU A 23 -3.25 -23.31 -22.83
CA LEU A 23 -3.75 -22.01 -22.38
C LEU A 23 -2.55 -21.07 -22.33
N SER A 24 -2.28 -20.43 -23.46
CA SER A 24 -1.43 -19.25 -23.54
C SER A 24 -2.10 -18.19 -22.65
N ILE A 25 -1.64 -18.05 -21.41
CA ILE A 25 -1.96 -16.89 -20.59
C ILE A 25 -1.33 -15.72 -21.34
N SER A 26 -2.10 -15.00 -22.15
CA SER A 26 -1.65 -13.73 -22.70
C SER A 26 -1.44 -12.82 -21.50
N SER A 27 -0.19 -12.51 -21.16
CA SER A 27 0.04 -11.32 -20.34
C SER A 27 -0.53 -10.16 -21.15
N GLN A 28 -1.63 -9.56 -20.71
CA GLN A 28 -2.07 -8.31 -21.28
C GLN A 28 -0.87 -7.37 -21.24
N GLU A 29 -0.39 -6.95 -22.41
CA GLU A 29 0.64 -5.92 -22.47
C GLU A 29 0.07 -4.68 -21.78
N ILE A 30 0.77 -4.23 -20.73
CA ILE A 30 0.35 -3.05 -20.00
C ILE A 30 0.58 -1.85 -20.93
N ASN A 31 -0.52 -1.25 -21.39
CA ASN A 31 -0.46 -0.01 -22.14
C ASN A 31 -0.18 1.16 -21.19
N TYR A 32 1.08 1.57 -21.08
CA TYR A 32 1.49 2.69 -20.24
C TYR A 32 1.08 4.07 -20.80
N LEU A 33 0.60 4.14 -22.05
CA LEU A 33 0.18 5.38 -22.71
C LEU A 33 -1.29 5.72 -22.43
N ALA A 34 -2.11 4.71 -22.13
CA ALA A 34 -3.47 4.94 -21.71
C ALA A 34 -3.49 5.61 -20.33
N LEU A 35 -4.39 6.60 -20.18
CA LEU A 35 -4.66 7.18 -18.88
C LEU A 35 -5.27 6.13 -17.96
N THR A 36 -4.84 6.13 -16.71
CA THR A 36 -5.41 5.25 -15.69
C THR A 36 -6.78 5.73 -15.24
N VAL A 37 -7.56 4.84 -14.60
CA VAL A 37 -8.85 5.22 -13.99
C VAL A 37 -8.66 6.36 -12.99
N GLU A 38 -7.60 6.35 -12.18
CA GLU A 38 -7.28 7.45 -11.26
C GLU A 38 -7.04 8.77 -12.01
N GLU A 39 -6.23 8.77 -13.06
CA GLU A 39 -5.92 9.96 -13.86
C GLU A 39 -7.16 10.52 -14.58
N LEU A 40 -8.10 9.67 -14.96
CA LEU A 40 -9.38 10.06 -15.57
C LEU A 40 -10.32 10.74 -14.56
N ARG A 41 -10.11 10.60 -13.24
CA ARG A 41 -10.92 11.26 -12.21
C ARG A 41 -10.55 12.74 -12.01
N LEU A 42 -9.42 13.20 -12.53
CA LEU A 42 -8.91 14.56 -12.31
C LEU A 42 -9.94 15.65 -12.65
N ASP A 43 -10.60 15.55 -13.81
CA ASP A 43 -11.57 16.57 -14.24
C ASP A 43 -12.76 16.68 -13.27
N ASN A 44 -13.20 15.55 -12.70
CA ASN A 44 -14.26 15.54 -11.70
C ASN A 44 -13.78 16.08 -10.35
N ALA A 45 -12.54 15.77 -9.96
CA ALA A 45 -11.93 16.32 -8.75
C ALA A 45 -11.79 17.85 -8.80
N PHE A 46 -11.33 18.40 -9.94
CA PHE A 46 -11.25 19.85 -10.14
C PHE A 46 -12.63 20.53 -10.10
N LYS A 47 -13.68 19.87 -10.59
CA LYS A 47 -15.05 20.39 -10.49
C LYS A 47 -15.59 20.34 -9.06
N ALA A 48 -15.33 19.26 -8.33
CA ALA A 48 -15.88 19.05 -6.99
C ALA A 48 -15.15 19.82 -5.90
N MET A 49 -13.83 19.98 -6.02
CA MET A 49 -12.95 20.56 -5.01
C MET A 49 -11.76 21.28 -5.66
N PRO A 50 -12.00 22.41 -6.37
CA PRO A 50 -10.96 23.11 -7.13
C PRO A 50 -9.79 23.54 -6.25
N ASP A 51 -10.02 24.11 -5.07
CA ASP A 51 -8.96 24.59 -4.18
C ASP A 51 -8.06 23.45 -3.66
N VAL A 52 -8.64 22.26 -3.43
CA VAL A 52 -7.91 21.08 -2.97
C VAL A 52 -7.11 20.47 -4.12
N SER A 53 -7.75 20.28 -5.28
CA SER A 53 -7.14 19.64 -6.45
C SER A 53 -6.09 20.52 -7.11
N ALA A 54 -6.26 21.85 -7.06
CA ALA A 54 -5.36 22.82 -7.64
C ALA A 54 -4.19 23.22 -6.72
N ARG A 55 -4.24 22.86 -5.43
CA ARG A 55 -3.32 23.36 -4.39
C ARG A 55 -1.85 23.25 -4.75
N LEU A 56 -1.45 22.16 -5.42
CA LEU A 56 -0.08 21.88 -5.82
C LEU A 56 0.08 21.85 -7.37
N SER A 57 -0.91 22.35 -8.12
CA SER A 57 -0.89 22.33 -9.59
C SER A 57 0.26 23.13 -10.19
N ALA A 58 0.73 24.19 -9.53
CA ALA A 58 1.90 24.94 -10.00
C ALA A 58 3.14 24.06 -10.23
N ARG A 59 3.35 23.03 -9.37
CA ARG A 59 4.41 22.05 -9.58
C ARG A 59 4.11 21.11 -10.74
N ALA A 60 2.88 20.58 -10.80
CA ALA A 60 2.47 19.68 -11.88
C ALA A 60 2.56 20.35 -13.26
N GLU A 61 2.17 21.61 -13.37
CA GLU A 61 2.27 22.43 -14.59
C GLU A 61 3.72 22.71 -14.97
N LYS A 62 4.56 23.06 -14.00
CA LYS A 62 6.01 23.22 -14.24
C LYS A 62 6.66 21.93 -14.71
N PHE A 63 6.26 20.80 -14.14
CA PHE A 63 6.71 19.48 -14.58
C PHE A 63 6.26 19.21 -16.02
N ALA A 64 4.97 19.36 -16.32
CA ALA A 64 4.41 19.17 -17.67
C ALA A 64 5.10 20.05 -18.72
N SER A 65 5.30 21.33 -18.43
CA SER A 65 6.00 22.28 -19.31
C SER A 65 7.42 21.83 -19.66
N GLN A 66 8.16 21.28 -18.68
CA GLN A 66 9.51 20.79 -18.89
C GLN A 66 9.54 19.43 -19.60
N LEU A 67 8.60 18.54 -19.31
CA LEU A 67 8.46 17.27 -20.01
C LEU A 67 8.17 17.47 -21.50
N ASN A 68 7.38 18.48 -21.87
CA ASN A 68 7.10 18.80 -23.28
C ASN A 68 8.34 19.21 -24.09
N ARG A 69 9.42 19.60 -23.41
CA ARG A 69 10.72 19.93 -24.04
C ARG A 69 11.73 18.78 -23.93
N ALA A 70 11.40 17.72 -23.18
CA ALA A 70 12.27 16.57 -23.02
C ALA A 70 12.27 15.71 -24.28
N THR A 71 13.45 15.25 -24.70
CA THR A 71 13.64 14.47 -25.93
C THR A 71 14.26 13.10 -25.68
N SER A 72 14.64 12.77 -24.44
CA SER A 72 15.32 11.53 -24.11
C SER A 72 14.90 10.97 -22.75
N TYR A 73 15.10 9.65 -22.58
CA TYR A 73 14.89 8.95 -21.31
C TYR A 73 15.65 9.60 -20.16
N THR A 74 16.91 9.98 -20.36
CA THR A 74 17.73 10.60 -19.31
C THR A 74 17.13 11.91 -18.80
N VAL A 75 16.66 12.77 -19.73
CA VAL A 75 16.00 14.04 -19.35
C VAL A 75 14.69 13.76 -18.62
N LEU A 76 13.86 12.85 -19.13
CA LEU A 76 12.63 12.44 -18.46
C LEU A 76 12.89 11.93 -17.04
N LYS A 77 13.92 11.08 -16.86
CA LYS A 77 14.30 10.54 -15.55
C LYS A 77 14.74 11.64 -14.58
N GLN A 78 15.59 12.56 -15.02
CA GLN A 78 16.02 13.70 -14.20
C GLN A 78 14.85 14.59 -13.78
N LEU A 79 13.91 14.86 -14.71
CA LEU A 79 12.70 15.61 -14.43
C LEU A 79 11.81 14.88 -13.42
N THR A 80 11.58 13.58 -13.62
CA THR A 80 10.80 12.74 -12.72
C THR A 80 11.40 12.73 -11.31
N ILE A 81 12.73 12.56 -11.17
CA ILE A 81 13.39 12.58 -9.87
C ILE A 81 13.19 13.94 -9.18
N ARG A 82 13.57 15.02 -9.86
CA ARG A 82 13.48 16.37 -9.31
C ARG A 82 12.05 16.74 -8.88
N HIS A 83 11.07 16.41 -9.71
CA HIS A 83 9.70 16.81 -9.45
C HIS A 83 8.96 15.86 -8.52
N GLY A 84 9.24 14.56 -8.53
CA GLY A 84 8.67 13.61 -7.57
C GLY A 84 9.07 13.98 -6.15
N THR A 85 10.37 14.19 -5.89
CA THR A 85 10.86 14.64 -4.58
C THR A 85 10.32 16.04 -4.23
N GLY A 86 10.30 16.96 -5.20
CA GLY A 86 9.79 18.30 -4.96
C GLY A 86 8.29 18.34 -4.63
N LEU A 87 7.48 17.44 -5.20
CA LEU A 87 6.05 17.36 -4.89
C LEU A 87 5.84 16.95 -3.44
N TRP A 88 6.56 15.93 -2.97
CA TRP A 88 6.47 15.48 -1.58
C TRP A 88 6.80 16.62 -0.60
N LEU A 89 7.94 17.29 -0.80
CA LEU A 89 8.40 18.38 0.06
C LEU A 89 7.43 19.57 0.07
N GLU A 90 6.88 19.94 -1.09
CA GLU A 90 5.89 21.02 -1.18
C GLU A 90 4.55 20.63 -0.56
N ALA A 91 4.12 19.37 -0.67
CA ALA A 91 2.93 18.86 -0.02
C ALA A 91 3.06 18.91 1.50
N LYS A 92 4.17 18.42 2.08
CA LYS A 92 4.48 18.52 3.52
C LYS A 92 4.42 19.96 3.99
N LYS A 93 5.13 20.85 3.30
CA LYS A 93 5.16 22.28 3.63
C LYS A 93 3.75 22.87 3.60
N SER A 94 2.98 22.60 2.55
CA SER A 94 1.61 23.09 2.42
C SER A 94 0.70 22.56 3.52
N PHE A 95 0.80 21.27 3.84
CA PHE A 95 0.02 20.61 4.89
C PHE A 95 0.30 21.25 6.26
N ASN A 96 1.58 21.44 6.61
CA ASN A 96 2.00 22.02 7.87
C ASN A 96 1.63 23.51 8.01
N GLN A 97 1.76 24.28 6.92
CA GLN A 97 1.45 25.71 6.93
C GLN A 97 -0.05 26.00 7.02
N LEU A 98 -0.87 25.20 6.35
CA LEU A 98 -2.33 25.35 6.38
C LEU A 98 -2.94 24.71 7.64
N ASN A 99 -2.32 23.64 8.15
CA ASN A 99 -2.79 22.89 9.31
C ASN A 99 -4.27 22.49 9.19
N ASP A 100 -4.67 22.13 7.96
CA ASP A 100 -6.05 21.84 7.58
C ASP A 100 -6.38 20.35 7.60
N TYR A 101 -5.37 19.50 7.87
CA TYR A 101 -5.50 18.05 7.96
C TYR A 101 -6.00 17.40 6.65
N ASP A 102 -5.66 17.98 5.50
CA ASP A 102 -6.12 17.50 4.19
C ASP A 102 -5.03 16.72 3.43
N ASP A 103 -5.23 15.41 3.25
CA ASP A 103 -4.31 14.50 2.53
C ASP A 103 -4.51 14.51 1.00
N ARG A 104 -5.67 14.98 0.53
CA ARG A 104 -6.09 14.92 -0.87
C ARG A 104 -5.20 15.73 -1.84
N PRO A 105 -4.64 16.91 -1.48
CA PRO A 105 -3.79 17.68 -2.39
C PRO A 105 -2.58 16.91 -2.95
N LEU A 106 -1.90 16.14 -2.10
CA LEU A 106 -0.75 15.32 -2.52
C LEU A 106 -1.20 14.25 -3.53
N TYR A 107 -2.31 13.56 -3.23
CA TYR A 107 -2.89 12.54 -4.10
C TYR A 107 -3.21 13.10 -5.50
N TRP A 108 -3.97 14.20 -5.57
CA TRP A 108 -4.39 14.77 -6.85
C TRP A 108 -3.23 15.33 -7.66
N ALA A 109 -2.26 15.98 -7.02
CA ALA A 109 -1.09 16.51 -7.71
C ALA A 109 -0.18 15.39 -8.27
N ARG A 110 -0.06 14.26 -7.57
CA ARG A 110 0.65 13.09 -8.10
C ARG A 110 -0.02 12.55 -9.36
N LEU A 111 -1.35 12.49 -9.39
CA LEU A 111 -2.10 12.08 -10.58
C LEU A 111 -1.96 13.07 -11.75
N GLN A 112 -1.95 14.38 -11.47
CA GLN A 112 -1.65 15.38 -12.50
C GLN A 112 -0.26 15.14 -13.10
N MET A 113 0.74 14.86 -12.26
CA MET A 113 2.10 14.58 -12.72
C MET A 113 2.21 13.26 -13.50
N SER A 114 1.57 12.18 -13.05
CA SER A 114 1.61 10.90 -13.77
C SER A 114 0.91 11.00 -15.13
N LYS A 115 -0.25 11.68 -15.19
CA LYS A 115 -0.94 12.02 -16.44
C LYS A 115 -0.04 12.83 -17.37
N ALA A 116 0.63 13.86 -16.86
CA ALA A 116 1.54 14.69 -17.65
C ALA A 116 2.70 13.88 -18.23
N LEU A 117 3.32 13.00 -17.42
CA LEU A 117 4.41 12.13 -17.86
C LEU A 117 3.98 11.19 -19.00
N ARG A 118 2.86 10.47 -18.82
CA ARG A 118 2.31 9.55 -19.83
C ARG A 118 1.95 10.24 -21.14
N SER A 119 1.47 11.49 -21.07
CA SER A 119 0.98 12.25 -22.21
C SER A 119 2.09 12.83 -23.09
N THR A 120 3.37 12.68 -22.72
CA THR A 120 4.46 13.29 -23.46
C THR A 120 4.92 12.43 -24.64
N LYS A 121 5.25 13.08 -25.77
CA LYS A 121 5.74 12.38 -26.97
C LYS A 121 6.98 11.55 -26.69
N ALA A 122 7.92 12.09 -25.90
CA ALA A 122 9.15 11.40 -25.55
C ALA A 122 8.91 10.16 -24.68
N PHE A 123 7.88 10.15 -23.82
CA PHE A 123 7.51 8.95 -23.05
C PHE A 123 6.92 7.87 -23.98
N ALA A 124 6.11 8.27 -24.96
CA ALA A 124 5.48 7.35 -25.91
C ALA A 124 6.46 6.58 -26.79
N THR A 125 7.65 7.14 -27.06
CA THR A 125 8.70 6.49 -27.86
C THR A 125 9.62 5.57 -27.05
N LEU A 126 9.51 5.57 -25.71
CA LEU A 126 10.34 4.72 -24.85
C LEU A 126 9.91 3.26 -24.90
N PHE A 127 10.85 2.37 -24.57
CA PHE A 127 10.52 0.97 -24.34
C PHE A 127 9.64 0.80 -23.08
N PRO A 128 8.78 -0.24 -23.00
CA PRO A 128 7.88 -0.44 -21.88
C PRO A 128 8.56 -0.52 -20.50
N ASN A 129 9.80 -1.05 -20.43
CA ASN A 129 10.57 -1.08 -19.18
C ASN A 129 11.02 0.31 -18.73
N GLN A 130 11.37 1.20 -19.65
CA GLN A 130 11.73 2.59 -19.35
C GLN A 130 10.50 3.38 -18.91
N GLN A 131 9.36 3.18 -19.58
CA GLN A 131 8.07 3.77 -19.18
C GLN A 131 7.68 3.36 -17.77
N ARG A 132 7.71 2.05 -17.49
CA ARG A 132 7.47 1.50 -16.15
C ARG A 132 8.43 2.09 -15.12
N ASN A 133 9.72 2.17 -15.43
CA ASN A 133 10.72 2.67 -14.49
C ASN A 133 10.48 4.15 -14.13
N LEU A 134 10.12 5.00 -15.09
CA LEU A 134 9.79 6.39 -14.83
C LEU A 134 8.55 6.54 -13.95
N LEU A 135 7.48 5.79 -14.25
CA LEU A 135 6.26 5.81 -13.44
C LEU A 135 6.51 5.27 -12.03
N TRP A 136 7.26 4.18 -11.90
CA TRP A 136 7.65 3.62 -10.60
C TRP A 136 8.50 4.61 -9.78
N THR A 137 9.45 5.28 -10.42
CA THR A 137 10.26 6.32 -9.79
C THR A 137 9.40 7.48 -9.31
N LEU A 138 8.44 7.93 -10.13
CA LEU A 138 7.51 8.99 -9.73
C LEU A 138 6.70 8.57 -8.51
N GLU A 139 6.14 7.35 -8.50
CA GLU A 139 5.38 6.82 -7.37
C GLU A 139 6.22 6.85 -6.09
N LEU A 140 7.40 6.23 -6.07
CA LEU A 140 8.23 6.16 -4.86
C LEU A 140 8.62 7.54 -4.33
N LEU A 141 9.08 8.43 -5.21
CA LEU A 141 9.62 9.73 -4.79
C LEU A 141 8.56 10.71 -4.33
N SER A 142 7.37 10.67 -4.93
CA SER A 142 6.22 11.47 -4.50
C SER A 142 5.52 10.93 -3.25
N ARG A 143 6.01 9.82 -2.69
CA ARG A 143 5.50 9.12 -1.50
C ARG A 143 6.45 9.14 -0.31
N GLY A 144 7.47 10.00 -0.37
CA GLY A 144 8.41 10.23 0.74
C GLY A 144 9.66 9.34 0.75
N GLN A 145 9.89 8.47 -0.25
CA GLN A 145 10.98 7.49 -0.19
C GLN A 145 12.37 8.11 0.11
N LEU A 146 12.70 9.28 -0.46
CA LEU A 146 13.99 9.96 -0.23
C LEU A 146 13.99 10.92 0.95
N ASP A 147 12.84 11.11 1.59
CA ASP A 147 12.69 12.06 2.68
C ASP A 147 12.92 11.45 4.05
N VAL A 148 12.64 10.15 4.20
CA VAL A 148 12.88 9.39 5.43
C VAL A 148 14.33 9.54 5.89
N LYS A 149 14.54 10.44 6.86
CA LYS A 149 15.85 10.80 7.40
C LYS A 149 15.71 11.09 8.88
N PHE A 150 16.22 10.18 9.70
CA PHE A 150 16.24 10.36 11.15
C PHE A 150 17.37 11.32 11.58
N ASP A 151 17.10 12.62 11.58
CA ASP A 151 18.06 13.69 11.82
C ASP A 151 17.75 14.58 13.04
N LYS A 152 16.66 14.32 13.77
CA LYS A 152 16.31 15.06 15.00
C LYS A 152 17.09 14.66 16.24
N LYS A 153 17.97 13.66 16.14
CA LYS A 153 18.78 13.11 17.26
C LYS A 153 17.92 12.58 18.41
N ALA A 154 16.75 12.04 18.11
CA ALA A 154 15.92 11.34 19.08
C ALA A 154 16.54 9.99 19.48
N ASP A 155 16.12 9.46 20.63
CA ASP A 155 16.63 8.18 21.17
C ASP A 155 16.16 6.98 20.34
N LYS A 156 14.95 7.09 19.77
CA LYS A 156 14.29 6.04 18.97
C LYS A 156 13.89 6.57 17.59
N LYS A 157 13.79 5.65 16.63
CA LYS A 157 13.41 5.91 15.23
C LYS A 157 12.20 5.10 14.83
N ILE A 158 11.12 5.77 14.45
CA ILE A 158 9.85 5.13 14.06
C ILE A 158 9.61 5.38 12.57
N LEU A 159 9.40 4.31 11.81
CA LEU A 159 8.92 4.43 10.44
C LEU A 159 7.42 4.17 10.40
N LEU A 160 6.65 5.11 9.86
CA LEU A 160 5.20 5.03 9.81
C LEU A 160 4.66 5.12 8.38
N THR A 161 3.67 4.29 8.03
CA THR A 161 3.01 4.38 6.72
C THR A 161 1.54 4.78 6.83
N GLY A 162 1.07 5.61 5.89
CA GLY A 162 -0.34 5.85 5.63
C GLY A 162 -0.76 5.42 4.22
N PHE A 163 -2.05 5.50 3.89
CA PHE A 163 -2.55 5.23 2.54
C PHE A 163 -3.14 6.48 1.87
N ASP A 164 -3.11 6.45 0.54
CA ASP A 164 -3.88 7.36 -0.30
C ASP A 164 -5.40 7.30 -0.04
N PRO A 165 -6.16 8.36 -0.40
CA PRO A 165 -7.60 8.29 -0.61
C PRO A 165 -8.05 7.14 -1.53
N PHE A 166 -9.23 6.58 -1.25
CA PHE A 166 -9.83 5.48 -2.03
C PHE A 166 -11.35 5.56 -2.08
N PHE A 167 -11.98 4.67 -2.88
CA PHE A 167 -13.42 4.69 -3.19
C PHE A 167 -13.93 6.00 -3.82
N LEU A 168 -13.07 6.62 -4.61
CA LEU A 168 -13.30 7.93 -5.23
C LEU A 168 -14.35 7.94 -6.35
N ASP A 169 -14.80 6.77 -6.83
CA ASP A 169 -15.98 6.68 -7.70
C ASP A 169 -17.30 6.90 -6.95
N ARG A 170 -17.30 6.67 -5.63
CA ARG A 170 -18.47 6.91 -4.77
C ARG A 170 -18.45 8.32 -4.19
N HIS A 171 -17.28 8.73 -3.70
CA HIS A 171 -17.06 10.01 -3.05
C HIS A 171 -15.74 10.59 -3.54
N ILE A 172 -15.78 11.39 -4.61
CA ILE A 172 -14.59 11.95 -5.25
C ILE A 172 -13.76 12.82 -4.29
N ASP A 173 -14.40 13.38 -3.28
CA ASP A 173 -13.83 14.26 -2.26
C ASP A 173 -13.41 13.52 -0.97
N GLN A 174 -13.43 12.19 -0.96
CA GLN A 174 -13.09 11.40 0.23
C GLN A 174 -11.62 11.60 0.63
N SER A 175 -11.41 11.81 1.94
CA SER A 175 -10.09 11.83 2.58
C SER A 175 -9.80 10.47 3.23
N ASN A 176 -8.52 10.15 3.48
CA ASN A 176 -8.11 8.97 4.23
C ASN A 176 -7.41 9.36 5.54
N PRO A 177 -7.98 9.06 6.72
CA PRO A 177 -7.36 9.36 8.01
C PRO A 177 -5.95 8.83 8.17
N SER A 178 -5.60 7.70 7.54
CA SER A 178 -4.23 7.17 7.60
C SER A 178 -3.22 8.01 6.84
N GLY A 179 -3.59 8.59 5.71
CA GLY A 179 -2.75 9.53 4.97
C GLY A 179 -2.56 10.83 5.75
N VAL A 180 -3.63 11.33 6.37
CA VAL A 180 -3.59 12.50 7.25
C VAL A 180 -2.71 12.24 8.48
N VAL A 181 -2.80 11.07 9.12
CA VAL A 181 -1.92 10.65 10.23
C VAL A 181 -0.46 10.67 9.80
N ALA A 182 -0.13 10.05 8.66
CA ALA A 182 1.25 10.04 8.18
C ALA A 182 1.77 11.47 7.97
N LEU A 183 1.09 12.29 7.17
CA LEU A 183 1.50 13.67 6.92
C LEU A 183 1.61 14.52 8.21
N SER A 184 0.75 14.28 9.21
CA SER A 184 0.78 15.04 10.48
C SER A 184 1.92 14.64 11.41
N LEU A 185 2.46 13.43 11.27
CA LEU A 185 3.48 12.90 12.17
C LEU A 185 4.88 12.89 11.57
N ASP A 186 5.01 13.29 10.31
CA ASP A 186 6.29 13.39 9.63
C ASP A 186 7.20 14.46 10.25
N ASP A 187 8.50 14.17 10.37
CA ASP A 187 9.51 14.96 11.10
C ASP A 187 9.20 15.21 12.60
N LEU A 188 8.17 14.55 13.16
CA LEU A 188 7.72 14.82 14.52
C LEU A 188 8.55 14.04 15.55
N VAL A 189 8.98 14.73 16.60
CA VAL A 189 9.52 14.08 17.80
C VAL A 189 8.44 13.97 18.87
N VAL A 190 8.24 12.76 19.39
CA VAL A 190 7.42 12.50 20.58
C VAL A 190 8.32 12.14 21.76
N SER A 191 7.85 12.39 22.98
CA SER A 191 8.63 12.11 24.19
C SER A 191 7.75 11.57 25.31
N ILE A 192 8.25 10.58 26.03
CA ILE A 192 7.61 9.98 27.20
C ILE A 192 8.68 9.35 28.09
N ASP A 193 8.52 9.44 29.41
CA ASP A 193 9.41 8.78 30.40
C ASP A 193 10.92 8.98 30.16
N GLY A 194 11.29 10.18 29.70
CA GLY A 194 12.68 10.55 29.40
C GLY A 194 13.24 9.99 28.09
N GLN A 195 12.45 9.22 27.32
CA GLN A 195 12.79 8.77 25.97
C GLN A 195 12.12 9.66 24.92
N SER A 196 12.83 9.88 23.81
CA SER A 196 12.35 10.58 22.63
C SER A 196 12.32 9.67 21.41
N ALA A 197 11.35 9.86 20.52
CA ALA A 197 11.26 9.13 19.26
C ALA A 197 10.93 10.06 18.10
N GLU A 198 11.74 10.00 17.04
CA GLU A 198 11.50 10.67 15.77
C GLU A 198 10.67 9.77 14.85
N ILE A 199 9.68 10.36 14.18
CA ILE A 199 8.77 9.65 13.28
C ILE A 199 9.00 10.17 11.85
N GLU A 200 9.35 9.24 10.96
CA GLU A 200 9.46 9.49 9.52
C GLU A 200 8.39 8.69 8.79
N VAL A 201 7.82 9.24 7.71
CA VAL A 201 6.64 8.63 7.08
C VAL A 201 6.75 8.33 5.60
N LEU A 202 5.90 7.39 5.16
CA LEU A 202 5.69 7.03 3.76
C LEU A 202 4.19 6.94 3.45
N ILE A 203 3.80 7.23 2.20
CA ILE A 203 2.42 7.07 1.73
C ILE A 203 2.31 5.93 0.72
N VAL A 204 1.39 4.99 0.94
CA VAL A 204 1.24 3.78 0.14
C VAL A 204 0.00 3.85 -0.76
N PRO A 205 0.04 3.38 -2.02
CA PRO A 205 -1.14 3.34 -2.89
C PRO A 205 -2.18 2.31 -2.46
N VAL A 206 -3.44 2.58 -2.76
CA VAL A 206 -4.51 1.58 -2.70
C VAL A 206 -4.63 0.90 -4.07
N ARG A 207 -3.59 0.13 -4.44
CA ARG A 207 -3.51 -0.60 -5.73
C ARG A 207 -2.86 -1.97 -5.55
N PHE A 208 -3.51 -3.02 -6.04
CA PHE A 208 -3.02 -4.40 -5.89
C PHE A 208 -1.72 -4.63 -6.68
N ALA A 209 -1.62 -4.05 -7.87
CA ALA A 209 -0.48 -4.24 -8.75
C ALA A 209 0.82 -3.72 -8.12
N ASP A 210 0.79 -2.61 -7.38
CA ASP A 210 1.98 -2.05 -6.71
C ASP A 210 2.48 -2.96 -5.59
N PHE A 211 1.58 -3.56 -4.83
CA PHE A 211 1.91 -4.58 -3.82
C PHE A 211 2.47 -5.83 -4.48
N ASP A 212 1.84 -6.30 -5.54
CA ASP A 212 2.32 -7.45 -6.31
C ASP A 212 3.70 -7.17 -6.94
N GLN A 213 3.98 -5.92 -7.31
CA GLN A 213 5.30 -5.49 -7.78
C GLN A 213 6.30 -5.20 -6.66
N GLY A 214 5.97 -5.47 -5.40
CA GLY A 214 6.90 -5.40 -4.28
C GLY A 214 7.15 -4.00 -3.74
N MET A 215 6.18 -3.07 -3.84
CA MET A 215 6.34 -1.71 -3.32
C MET A 215 6.58 -1.68 -1.81
N ILE A 216 5.94 -2.58 -1.05
CA ILE A 216 6.10 -2.61 0.42
C ILE A 216 7.52 -3.00 0.79
N GLU A 217 8.07 -4.00 0.10
CA GLU A 217 9.44 -4.44 0.26
C GLU A 217 10.43 -3.35 -0.14
N GLU A 218 10.21 -2.67 -1.27
CA GLU A 218 11.03 -1.54 -1.73
C GLU A 218 11.06 -0.38 -0.71
N LEU A 219 9.92 -0.09 -0.08
CA LEU A 219 9.76 1.02 0.86
C LEU A 219 10.29 0.71 2.28
N LEU A 220 10.12 -0.52 2.76
CA LEU A 220 10.40 -0.87 4.16
C LEU A 220 11.70 -1.66 4.35
N ALA A 221 12.08 -2.52 3.39
CA ALA A 221 13.23 -3.40 3.56
C ALA A 221 14.55 -2.65 3.85
N PRO A 222 14.87 -1.48 3.23
CA PRO A 222 16.11 -0.76 3.54
C PRO A 222 16.28 -0.48 5.03
N TYR A 223 15.20 -0.16 5.74
CA TYR A 223 15.21 0.20 7.15
C TYR A 223 15.19 -1.01 8.08
N ILE A 224 14.39 -2.03 7.73
CA ILE A 224 14.27 -3.26 8.52
C ILE A 224 15.55 -4.11 8.38
N GLN A 225 16.04 -4.32 7.15
CA GLN A 225 17.27 -5.06 6.89
C GLN A 225 18.50 -4.33 7.40
N GLY A 226 18.53 -2.99 7.28
CA GLY A 226 19.57 -2.14 7.84
C GLY A 226 19.54 -2.02 9.36
N LYS A 227 18.49 -2.53 10.02
CA LYS A 227 18.23 -2.38 11.47
C LYS A 227 18.34 -0.92 11.93
N SER A 228 17.85 0.00 11.10
CA SER A 228 18.01 1.44 11.28
C SER A 228 16.80 2.13 11.94
N VAL A 229 15.82 1.35 12.35
CA VAL A 229 14.57 1.79 13.02
C VAL A 229 14.31 0.92 14.24
N ASP A 230 13.61 1.49 15.22
CA ASP A 230 13.25 0.86 16.49
C ASP A 230 11.79 0.42 16.53
N MET A 231 10.94 0.92 15.63
CA MET A 231 9.56 0.45 15.45
C MET A 231 9.05 0.77 14.04
N VAL A 232 8.26 -0.14 13.46
CA VAL A 232 7.54 0.09 12.20
C VAL A 232 6.04 -0.01 12.42
N LEU A 233 5.31 1.02 12.03
CA LEU A 233 3.86 1.08 12.14
C LEU A 233 3.23 1.30 10.77
N THR A 234 2.25 0.48 10.44
CA THR A 234 1.41 0.71 9.26
C THR A 234 0.04 1.16 9.74
N VAL A 235 -0.53 2.20 9.12
CA VAL A 235 -1.82 2.77 9.52
C VAL A 235 -2.80 2.68 8.36
N SER A 236 -4.06 2.37 8.64
CA SER A 236 -5.13 2.35 7.63
C SER A 236 -6.45 2.84 8.20
N MET A 237 -7.33 3.32 7.33
CA MET A 237 -8.70 3.63 7.74
C MET A 237 -9.47 2.34 8.04
N GLY A 238 -10.03 2.24 9.24
CA GLY A 238 -10.71 1.04 9.73
C GLY A 238 -12.21 1.21 9.94
N ARG A 239 -12.63 1.12 11.19
CA ARG A 239 -14.04 0.96 11.61
C ARG A 239 -14.47 2.09 12.54
N GLU A 240 -14.97 1.79 13.72
CA GLU A 240 -15.49 2.79 14.66
C GLU A 240 -14.43 3.29 15.64
N ASN A 241 -13.53 2.40 16.04
CA ASN A 241 -12.50 2.61 17.06
C ASN A 241 -11.10 2.39 16.49
N PHE A 242 -10.08 2.64 17.29
CA PHE A 242 -8.73 2.17 16.97
C PHE A 242 -8.62 0.67 17.21
N ASP A 243 -8.08 -0.04 16.25
CA ASP A 243 -7.80 -1.47 16.37
C ASP A 243 -6.31 -1.71 16.13
N LEU A 244 -5.60 -2.23 17.14
CA LEU A 244 -4.25 -2.77 17.00
C LEU A 244 -4.41 -4.21 16.49
N GLU A 245 -3.98 -4.44 15.25
CA GLU A 245 -4.30 -5.66 14.52
C GLU A 245 -3.34 -6.81 14.84
N ARG A 246 -3.77 -7.70 15.72
CA ARG A 246 -2.95 -8.78 16.30
C ARG A 246 -2.43 -9.77 15.26
N TYR A 247 -3.31 -10.22 14.36
CA TYR A 247 -3.04 -11.36 13.47
C TYR A 247 -3.30 -11.03 11.99
N PRO A 248 -2.33 -10.44 11.28
CA PRO A 248 -2.39 -10.31 9.84
C PRO A 248 -2.30 -11.65 9.12
N ALA A 249 -2.94 -11.75 7.96
CA ALA A 249 -3.04 -12.99 7.21
C ALA A 249 -2.48 -12.90 5.79
N LEU A 250 -2.07 -14.05 5.25
CA LEU A 250 -1.46 -14.14 3.92
C LEU A 250 -2.42 -13.76 2.79
N ARG A 251 -3.68 -14.19 2.87
CA ARG A 251 -4.55 -14.21 1.68
C ARG A 251 -5.42 -12.97 1.53
N ARG A 252 -5.65 -12.60 0.27
CA ARG A 252 -6.71 -11.66 -0.16
C ARG A 252 -8.05 -12.40 -0.18
N SER A 253 -9.12 -11.75 0.27
CA SER A 253 -10.48 -12.28 0.21
C SER A 253 -11.56 -11.21 0.00
N ALA A 254 -11.17 -9.94 -0.06
CA ALA A 254 -12.08 -8.84 -0.29
C ALA A 254 -12.58 -8.83 -1.75
N ASN A 255 -13.90 -8.73 -1.89
CA ASN A 255 -14.57 -8.47 -3.16
C ASN A 255 -14.81 -6.95 -3.32
N ALA A 256 -13.74 -6.18 -3.25
CA ALA A 256 -13.74 -4.73 -3.41
C ALA A 256 -12.65 -4.32 -4.40
N PRO A 257 -12.94 -3.37 -5.31
CA PRO A 257 -11.95 -2.91 -6.26
C PRO A 257 -10.92 -1.99 -5.60
N ASP A 258 -9.73 -1.94 -6.20
CA ASP A 258 -8.71 -0.92 -5.89
C ASP A 258 -8.96 0.41 -6.59
N ASN A 259 -8.05 1.38 -6.42
CA ASN A 259 -8.20 2.70 -7.03
C ASN A 259 -8.18 2.66 -8.58
N LEU A 260 -7.72 1.58 -9.20
CA LEU A 260 -7.78 1.39 -10.65
C LEU A 260 -9.04 0.63 -11.10
N ASN A 261 -9.98 0.40 -10.18
CA ASN A 261 -11.18 -0.41 -10.38
C ASN A 261 -10.87 -1.89 -10.67
N ILE A 262 -9.71 -2.37 -10.23
CA ILE A 262 -9.31 -3.76 -10.41
C ILE A 262 -9.81 -4.60 -9.25
N LEU A 263 -10.51 -5.68 -9.59
CA LEU A 263 -10.84 -6.78 -8.69
C LEU A 263 -9.81 -7.88 -8.85
N THR A 264 -9.33 -8.43 -7.74
CA THR A 264 -8.42 -9.60 -7.77
C THR A 264 -9.13 -10.90 -8.09
N GLY A 265 -10.47 -10.92 -8.01
CA GLY A 265 -11.28 -12.14 -8.06
C GLY A 265 -11.28 -12.96 -6.76
N ALA A 266 -10.61 -12.47 -5.71
CA ALA A 266 -10.63 -13.10 -4.40
C ALA A 266 -11.99 -12.93 -3.73
N THR A 267 -12.43 -13.94 -2.99
CA THR A 267 -13.64 -13.90 -2.16
C THR A 267 -13.40 -14.61 -0.84
N LYS A 268 -14.32 -14.47 0.11
CA LYS A 268 -14.26 -15.24 1.37
C LYS A 268 -14.23 -16.76 1.16
N ASN A 269 -14.91 -17.25 0.13
CA ASN A 269 -14.97 -18.69 -0.18
C ASN A 269 -13.80 -19.16 -1.06
N LYS A 270 -13.13 -18.23 -1.74
CA LYS A 270 -11.97 -18.48 -2.61
C LYS A 270 -10.89 -17.44 -2.32
N PRO A 271 -10.24 -17.50 -1.14
CA PRO A 271 -9.17 -16.58 -0.79
C PRO A 271 -7.90 -16.86 -1.62
N LEU A 272 -7.23 -15.82 -2.09
CA LEU A 272 -6.09 -15.91 -3.00
C LEU A 272 -4.79 -15.50 -2.31
N ILE A 273 -3.70 -16.20 -2.63
CA ILE A 273 -2.35 -15.80 -2.21
C ILE A 273 -1.92 -14.63 -3.10
N PRO A 274 -1.50 -13.46 -2.53
CA PRO A 274 -0.97 -12.34 -3.30
C PRO A 274 0.36 -12.71 -3.97
N LYS A 275 0.85 -11.87 -4.88
CA LYS A 275 2.13 -12.12 -5.57
C LYS A 275 3.25 -11.28 -4.97
N LEU A 276 4.48 -11.73 -5.15
CA LEU A 276 5.67 -10.90 -5.07
C LEU A 276 6.43 -11.06 -6.38
N LYS A 277 6.40 -10.00 -7.20
CA LYS A 277 6.80 -9.99 -8.61
C LYS A 277 6.04 -11.06 -9.39
N THR A 278 6.75 -12.08 -9.88
CA THR A 278 6.19 -13.16 -10.69
C THR A 278 5.76 -14.37 -9.87
N ALA A 279 6.18 -14.47 -8.61
CA ALA A 279 5.92 -15.62 -7.74
C ALA A 279 4.75 -15.36 -6.79
N ALA A 280 4.14 -16.43 -6.25
CA ALA A 280 3.25 -16.32 -5.11
C ALA A 280 4.04 -15.85 -3.88
N LEU A 281 3.47 -14.94 -3.09
CA LEU A 281 4.07 -14.51 -1.83
C LEU A 281 4.21 -15.72 -0.90
N GLN A 282 5.41 -15.91 -0.34
CA GLN A 282 5.73 -17.02 0.55
C GLN A 282 5.64 -16.55 2.01
N GLY A 283 5.08 -17.39 2.87
CA GLY A 283 4.96 -17.13 4.30
C GLY A 283 3.87 -17.99 4.96
N PRO A 284 3.77 -17.97 6.30
CA PRO A 284 2.71 -18.68 7.03
C PRO A 284 1.33 -18.04 6.77
N GLU A 285 0.25 -18.79 6.95
CA GLU A 285 -1.11 -18.28 6.70
C GLU A 285 -1.49 -17.10 7.62
N PHE A 286 -0.93 -17.05 8.83
CA PHE A 286 -1.05 -15.95 9.78
C PHE A 286 0.31 -15.61 10.35
N VAL A 287 0.51 -14.33 10.68
CA VAL A 287 1.63 -13.81 11.47
C VAL A 287 1.07 -13.06 12.68
N GLU A 288 1.90 -12.84 13.70
CA GLU A 288 1.53 -12.05 14.88
C GLU A 288 2.40 -10.79 14.94
N PHE A 289 1.80 -9.65 15.25
CA PHE A 289 2.55 -8.41 15.42
C PHE A 289 3.51 -8.47 16.64
N SER A 290 4.39 -7.48 16.80
CA SER A 290 5.33 -7.38 17.92
C SER A 290 5.28 -6.05 18.64
N LEU A 291 4.17 -5.33 18.50
CA LEU A 291 3.99 -4.03 19.14
C LEU A 291 3.98 -4.12 20.67
N PRO A 292 4.46 -3.09 21.39
CA PRO A 292 4.36 -2.96 22.84
C PRO A 292 2.91 -2.65 23.26
N ILE A 293 2.02 -3.62 23.03
CA ILE A 293 0.57 -3.45 23.06
C ILE A 293 0.07 -2.95 24.42
N LEU A 294 0.62 -3.45 25.54
CA LEU A 294 0.20 -3.05 26.88
C LEU A 294 0.40 -1.56 27.14
N ALA A 295 1.42 -0.96 26.51
CA ALA A 295 1.63 0.47 26.56
C ALA A 295 0.70 1.19 25.59
N MET A 296 0.67 0.77 24.32
CA MET A 296 -0.14 1.39 23.26
C MET A 296 -1.65 1.45 23.58
N LEU A 297 -2.20 0.46 24.30
CA LEU A 297 -3.60 0.45 24.74
C LEU A 297 -3.95 1.59 25.71
N LYS A 298 -2.95 2.22 26.35
CA LYS A 298 -3.13 3.40 27.20
C LYS A 298 -3.29 4.70 26.41
N GLY A 299 -3.22 4.62 25.08
CA GLY A 299 -3.34 5.75 24.17
C GLY A 299 -4.65 6.52 24.36
N SER A 300 -4.58 7.70 25.00
CA SER A 300 -5.77 8.45 25.37
C SER A 300 -6.34 9.29 24.22
N GLY A 301 -7.67 9.39 24.18
CA GLY A 301 -8.40 10.15 23.18
C GLY A 301 -9.88 9.82 23.19
N LYS A 302 -10.56 10.20 22.10
CA LYS A 302 -12.02 10.10 21.95
C LYS A 302 -12.52 8.68 21.72
N TYR A 303 -11.72 7.85 21.07
CA TYR A 303 -12.10 6.52 20.61
C TYR A 303 -11.51 5.44 21.51
N GLN A 304 -12.10 4.26 21.52
CA GLN A 304 -11.49 3.12 22.19
C GLN A 304 -10.25 2.64 21.41
N VAL A 305 -9.26 2.08 22.10
CA VAL A 305 -8.12 1.37 21.51
C VAL A 305 -8.24 -0.11 21.83
N ASN A 306 -8.35 -0.96 20.81
CA ASN A 306 -8.61 -2.39 20.95
C ASN A 306 -7.39 -3.24 20.58
N ASP A 307 -7.23 -4.37 21.27
CA ASP A 307 -6.45 -5.51 20.76
C ASP A 307 -7.38 -6.35 19.88
N ASN A 308 -7.36 -6.11 18.56
CA ASN A 308 -8.24 -6.83 17.65
C ASN A 308 -7.63 -8.17 17.23
N ARG A 309 -8.29 -9.24 17.66
CA ARG A 309 -7.88 -10.63 17.43
C ARG A 309 -8.82 -11.40 16.50
N THR A 310 -9.82 -10.73 15.94
CA THR A 310 -10.88 -11.38 15.15
C THR A 310 -10.33 -11.77 13.78
N ILE A 311 -10.25 -13.05 13.47
CA ILE A 311 -9.80 -13.56 12.18
C ILE A 311 -10.89 -14.38 11.50
N SER A 312 -10.69 -14.70 10.22
CA SER A 312 -11.50 -15.70 9.51
C SER A 312 -10.63 -16.71 8.80
N THR A 313 -11.06 -17.98 8.84
CA THR A 313 -10.39 -19.12 8.19
C THR A 313 -11.37 -19.87 7.31
N LEU A 314 -10.86 -20.63 6.34
CA LEU A 314 -11.69 -21.32 5.36
C LEU A 314 -12.58 -22.40 6.01
N LEU A 315 -12.05 -23.13 7.00
CA LEU A 315 -12.76 -24.21 7.69
C LEU A 315 -13.38 -23.79 9.02
N GLY A 316 -12.72 -22.91 9.77
CA GLY A 316 -13.16 -22.49 11.11
C GLY A 316 -14.09 -21.28 11.14
N GLY A 317 -14.41 -20.68 9.99
CA GLY A 317 -15.21 -19.46 9.94
C GLY A 317 -14.54 -18.28 10.66
N THR A 318 -15.33 -17.39 11.26
CA THR A 318 -14.85 -16.18 11.96
C THR A 318 -14.84 -16.39 13.48
N PHE A 319 -13.70 -16.11 14.12
CA PHE A 319 -13.52 -16.25 15.57
C PHE A 319 -12.37 -15.37 16.08
N LYS A 320 -12.22 -15.26 17.40
CA LYS A 320 -11.08 -14.56 18.03
C LYS A 320 -9.91 -15.53 18.24
N GLY A 321 -8.77 -15.26 17.61
CA GLY A 321 -7.54 -16.04 17.83
C GLY A 321 -7.00 -15.81 19.25
N GLN A 322 -6.75 -16.89 20.00
CA GLN A 322 -6.18 -16.80 21.34
C GLN A 322 -4.65 -16.66 21.26
N SER A 323 -4.00 -17.56 20.54
CA SER A 323 -2.57 -17.51 20.23
C SER A 323 -2.30 -17.78 18.74
N LEU A 324 -1.11 -17.41 18.27
CA LEU A 324 -0.65 -17.79 16.92
C LEU A 324 -0.62 -19.31 16.74
N ALA A 325 -0.19 -20.05 17.77
CA ALA A 325 -0.08 -21.53 17.74
C ALA A 325 -1.42 -22.23 17.44
N ASP A 326 -2.54 -21.62 17.84
CA ASP A 326 -3.87 -22.19 17.63
C ASP A 326 -4.35 -22.04 16.17
N ILE A 327 -3.78 -21.10 15.43
CA ILE A 327 -4.25 -20.72 14.08
C ILE A 327 -3.26 -21.07 12.96
N VAL A 328 -2.03 -21.50 13.28
CA VAL A 328 -0.99 -21.81 12.26
C VAL A 328 -1.35 -22.92 11.29
N LYS A 329 -2.26 -23.84 11.66
CA LYS A 329 -2.70 -24.95 10.79
C LYS A 329 -3.91 -24.59 9.91
N GLN A 330 -4.45 -23.38 10.04
CA GLN A 330 -5.63 -22.92 9.32
C GLN A 330 -5.25 -22.27 7.99
N THR A 331 -6.12 -22.40 6.99
CA THR A 331 -6.03 -21.59 5.76
C THR A 331 -6.73 -20.26 6.00
N SER A 332 -6.00 -19.17 5.79
CA SER A 332 -6.53 -17.83 6.05
C SER A 332 -7.61 -17.41 5.05
N VAL A 333 -8.60 -16.68 5.54
CA VAL A 333 -9.55 -15.92 4.71
C VAL A 333 -9.32 -14.44 4.95
N SER A 334 -9.21 -14.02 6.20
CA SER A 334 -8.83 -12.66 6.57
C SER A 334 -8.11 -12.65 7.89
N GLY A 335 -7.12 -11.77 8.01
CA GLY A 335 -6.52 -11.42 9.29
C GLY A 335 -7.41 -10.47 10.06
N SER A 336 -6.91 -10.01 11.21
CA SER A 336 -7.64 -9.05 12.04
C SER A 336 -7.85 -7.71 11.32
N GLY A 337 -6.88 -7.32 10.48
CA GLY A 337 -7.00 -6.19 9.56
C GLY A 337 -7.94 -6.41 8.37
N GLY A 338 -8.59 -7.57 8.24
CA GLY A 338 -9.46 -7.90 7.11
C GLY A 338 -8.76 -8.69 6.01
N GLY A 339 -9.31 -8.63 4.78
CA GLY A 339 -8.85 -9.41 3.62
C GLY A 339 -8.46 -8.57 2.40
N TYR A 340 -8.10 -7.30 2.65
CA TYR A 340 -7.76 -6.29 1.64
C TYR A 340 -6.33 -5.75 1.86
N LEU A 341 -5.97 -4.63 1.23
CA LEU A 341 -4.60 -4.08 1.23
C LEU A 341 -4.09 -3.65 2.62
N SER A 342 -4.95 -3.25 3.57
CA SER A 342 -4.54 -2.91 4.93
C SER A 342 -4.02 -4.12 5.72
N ASN A 343 -4.66 -5.28 5.55
CA ASN A 343 -4.13 -6.55 6.05
C ASN A 343 -2.83 -6.93 5.35
N GLU A 344 -2.75 -6.76 4.03
CA GLU A 344 -1.59 -7.18 3.26
C GLU A 344 -0.32 -6.38 3.58
N ILE A 345 -0.40 -5.06 3.76
CA ILE A 345 0.77 -4.26 4.17
C ILE A 345 1.26 -4.69 5.55
N SER A 346 0.32 -4.96 6.47
CA SER A 346 0.65 -5.44 7.81
C SER A 346 1.38 -6.77 7.75
N TYR A 347 0.83 -7.74 7.00
CA TYR A 347 1.41 -9.05 6.79
C TYR A 347 2.82 -8.97 6.18
N ARG A 348 3.00 -8.20 5.08
CA ARG A 348 4.31 -8.03 4.43
C ARG A 348 5.33 -7.34 5.32
N SER A 349 4.93 -6.35 6.11
CA SER A 349 5.83 -5.67 7.05
C SER A 349 6.35 -6.62 8.13
N ILE A 350 5.49 -7.52 8.62
CA ILE A 350 5.88 -8.54 9.60
C ILE A 350 6.73 -9.64 8.94
N LEU A 351 6.46 -10.04 7.70
CA LEU A 351 7.35 -10.97 6.98
C LEU A 351 8.78 -10.41 6.84
N LEU A 352 8.91 -9.13 6.48
CA LEU A 352 10.22 -8.46 6.42
C LEU A 352 10.90 -8.46 7.78
N ARG A 353 10.14 -8.17 8.84
CA ARG A 353 10.62 -8.24 10.23
C ARG A 353 11.11 -9.63 10.58
N ASP A 354 10.31 -10.66 10.35
CA ASP A 354 10.64 -12.06 10.68
C ASP A 354 11.87 -12.53 9.91
N GLN A 355 12.04 -12.06 8.67
CA GLN A 355 13.18 -12.40 7.82
C GLN A 355 14.48 -11.71 8.24
N TYR A 356 14.45 -10.43 8.64
CA TYR A 356 15.67 -9.62 8.76
C TYR A 356 15.94 -9.07 10.17
N TYR A 357 14.90 -8.83 10.97
CA TYR A 357 15.02 -8.22 12.30
C TYR A 357 13.90 -8.66 13.25
N SER A 358 13.92 -9.95 13.65
CA SER A 358 12.84 -10.61 14.40
C SER A 358 12.35 -9.91 15.68
N ASN A 359 13.23 -9.14 16.33
CA ASN A 359 12.94 -8.44 17.58
C ASN A 359 12.38 -7.02 17.37
N LEU A 360 12.34 -6.51 16.14
CA LEU A 360 11.76 -5.20 15.83
C LEU A 360 10.26 -5.21 16.12
N PRO A 361 9.73 -4.25 16.91
CA PRO A 361 8.31 -4.00 17.04
C PRO A 361 7.70 -3.55 15.73
N VAL A 362 6.82 -4.39 15.18
CA VAL A 362 6.11 -4.13 13.92
C VAL A 362 4.65 -4.48 14.09
N GLY A 363 3.76 -3.63 13.57
CA GLY A 363 2.34 -3.94 13.52
C GLY A 363 1.51 -2.91 12.78
N HIS A 364 0.20 -3.00 12.98
CA HIS A 364 -0.76 -2.24 12.21
C HIS A 364 -1.85 -1.64 13.08
N ILE A 365 -2.21 -0.40 12.78
CA ILE A 365 -3.26 0.35 13.44
C ILE A 365 -4.35 0.67 12.41
N HIS A 366 -5.54 0.16 12.64
CA HIS A 366 -6.73 0.70 11.99
C HIS A 366 -7.25 1.89 12.78
N THR A 367 -7.51 3.01 12.11
CA THR A 367 -8.14 4.20 12.70
C THR A 367 -9.66 4.07 12.67
N PRO A 368 -10.38 4.88 13.45
CA PRO A 368 -11.78 5.21 13.15
C PRO A 368 -11.93 5.70 11.70
N LYS A 369 -13.03 5.32 11.06
CA LYS A 369 -13.37 5.71 9.69
C LYS A 369 -14.05 7.07 9.67
N ILE A 370 -13.89 7.76 8.56
CA ILE A 370 -14.68 8.94 8.21
C ILE A 370 -15.56 8.63 6.99
N LYS A 371 -16.68 9.34 6.86
CA LYS A 371 -17.59 9.19 5.71
C LYS A 371 -17.25 10.12 4.55
N ALA A 372 -16.70 11.29 4.88
CA ALA A 372 -16.22 12.33 3.98
C ALA A 372 -15.15 13.13 4.75
N PHE A 373 -14.50 14.08 4.09
CA PHE A 373 -13.57 14.99 4.77
C PHE A 373 -14.24 15.66 5.98
N ASN A 374 -13.66 15.48 7.15
CA ASN A 374 -14.13 16.07 8.40
C ASN A 374 -12.91 16.42 9.24
N GLN A 375 -12.51 17.69 9.19
CA GLN A 375 -11.29 18.17 9.83
C GLN A 375 -11.26 17.87 11.33
N GLN A 376 -12.35 18.10 12.07
CA GLN A 376 -12.37 17.84 13.51
C GLN A 376 -12.18 16.35 13.83
N ALA A 377 -12.85 15.46 13.10
CA ALA A 377 -12.68 14.02 13.28
C ALA A 377 -11.25 13.59 12.94
N LEU A 378 -10.65 14.15 11.89
CA LEU A 378 -9.26 13.91 11.52
C LEU A 378 -8.29 14.39 12.61
N MET A 379 -8.49 15.58 13.17
CA MET A 379 -7.72 16.09 14.30
C MET A 379 -7.81 15.17 15.52
N ASP A 380 -9.01 14.70 15.87
CA ASP A 380 -9.22 13.76 16.97
C ASP A 380 -8.44 12.45 16.73
N ILE A 381 -8.49 11.92 15.51
CA ILE A 381 -7.78 10.70 15.10
C ILE A 381 -6.26 10.91 15.15
N VAL A 382 -5.73 12.00 14.61
CA VAL A 382 -4.29 12.30 14.61
C VAL A 382 -3.78 12.45 16.04
N LYS A 383 -4.47 13.23 16.87
CA LYS A 383 -4.09 13.44 18.27
C LYS A 383 -4.04 12.13 19.04
N GLN A 384 -5.04 11.27 18.87
CA GLN A 384 -5.06 9.99 19.55
C GLN A 384 -4.04 9.00 18.98
N THR A 385 -3.81 9.00 17.67
CA THR A 385 -2.77 8.15 17.05
C THR A 385 -1.39 8.54 17.57
N LYS A 386 -1.09 9.85 17.64
CA LYS A 386 0.13 10.35 18.27
C LYS A 386 0.27 9.82 19.70
N ASN A 387 -0.79 9.89 20.50
CA ASN A 387 -0.76 9.39 21.89
C ASN A 387 -0.51 7.88 21.96
N ILE A 388 -1.19 7.07 21.14
CA ILE A 388 -0.98 5.61 21.04
C ILE A 388 0.50 5.30 20.74
N ILE A 389 1.09 6.01 19.77
CA ILE A 389 2.49 5.83 19.38
C ILE A 389 3.43 6.27 20.51
N THR A 390 3.18 7.44 21.12
CA THR A 390 3.95 7.93 22.26
C THR A 390 3.91 6.92 23.41
N GLN A 391 2.78 6.34 23.75
CA GLN A 391 2.71 5.26 24.74
C GLN A 391 3.51 4.04 24.30
N GLY A 392 3.48 3.68 23.01
CA GLY A 392 4.33 2.63 22.46
C GLY A 392 5.82 2.84 22.69
N VAL A 393 6.32 4.08 22.61
CA VAL A 393 7.73 4.42 22.88
C VAL A 393 8.15 4.07 24.31
N ALA A 394 7.26 4.23 25.30
CA ALA A 394 7.56 3.83 26.69
C ALA A 394 7.75 2.31 26.85
N GLY A 395 7.30 1.51 25.88
CA GLY A 395 7.48 0.05 25.84
C GLY A 395 8.64 -0.44 24.96
N LEU A 396 9.40 0.47 24.34
CA LEU A 396 10.65 0.21 23.61
C LEU A 396 11.87 0.40 24.53
#